data_AF-A0A971FDM9-F1
#
_entry.id   AF-A0A971FDM9-F1
#
_cell.length_a   1.000
_cell.length_b   1.000
_cell.length_c   1.000
_cell.angle_alpha   90.00
_cell.angle_beta   90.00
_cell.angle_gamma   90.00
#
_symmetry.space_group_name_H-M   'P 1'
#
loop_
_entity.id
_entity.type
_entity.pdbx_description
1 polymer ?
#
loop_
_entity_poly.entity_id
_entity_poly.type
_entity_poly.pdbx_seq_one_letter_code
_entity_poly.pdbx_strand_id
1 'polypeptide(L)'
;MIFRKVMIILLLLACSGCKDMLRKEPPPPPPTGPQSKEEVLAAVNPIIAPLRTTISGGPVISETERYTMMTGLRDAIMQYGSTEFGRQAFRDLAYEVQDIAKQASAIEKYRLVLICVDVTELLSVESHLLKRLGQKADVMLDKPKVQVKGFIDDIEKKQTYIFIEIINHRKGTLERMEAREGDEFNDLRVVRILGRNQAVLFEYLKLPGLFFEVEAF
;
A
#
# COMPACT_ATOMS: atom_id res chain seq x y z
N MET A 1 60.73 -64.35 -44.90
CA MET A 1 59.36 -64.32 -44.34
C MET A 1 59.33 -63.54 -43.01
N ILE A 2 59.94 -62.35 -42.93
CA ILE A 2 60.12 -61.57 -41.68
C ILE A 2 59.76 -60.07 -41.87
N PHE A 3 59.82 -59.54 -43.09
CA PHE A 3 59.59 -58.11 -43.36
C PHE A 3 58.13 -57.64 -43.40
N ARG A 4 57.15 -58.55 -43.37
CA ARG A 4 55.71 -58.21 -43.52
C ARG A 4 54.96 -58.04 -42.20
N LYS A 5 55.59 -58.34 -41.05
CA LYS A 5 54.96 -58.25 -39.72
C LYS A 5 55.33 -57.00 -38.92
N VAL A 6 56.35 -56.24 -39.32
CA VAL A 6 56.81 -55.04 -38.60
C VAL A 6 55.99 -53.79 -38.99
N MET A 7 55.35 -53.81 -40.15
CA MET A 7 54.59 -52.67 -40.72
C MET A 7 53.09 -52.68 -40.38
N ILE A 8 52.68 -53.33 -39.29
CA ILE A 8 51.29 -53.27 -38.80
C ILE A 8 51.23 -52.75 -37.36
N ILE A 9 52.34 -52.79 -36.61
CA ILE A 9 52.39 -52.29 -35.23
C ILE A 9 52.66 -50.78 -35.18
N LEU A 10 53.27 -50.17 -36.21
CA LEU A 10 53.55 -48.73 -36.23
C LEU A 10 52.34 -47.86 -36.63
N LEU A 11 51.29 -48.44 -37.21
CA LEU A 11 50.10 -47.68 -37.65
C LEU A 11 49.01 -47.57 -36.57
N LEU A 12 49.13 -48.30 -35.46
CA LEU A 12 48.16 -48.27 -34.35
C LEU A 12 48.52 -47.28 -33.23
N LEU A 13 49.73 -46.69 -33.25
CA LEU A 13 50.16 -45.69 -32.25
C LEU A 13 49.87 -44.23 -32.65
N ALA A 14 49.35 -43.97 -33.85
CA ALA A 14 49.05 -42.60 -34.31
C ALA A 14 47.62 -42.12 -33.98
N CYS A 15 46.76 -42.97 -33.41
CA CYS A 15 45.34 -42.66 -33.16
C CYS A 15 44.96 -42.45 -31.68
N SER A 16 45.91 -42.48 -30.73
CA SER A 16 45.61 -42.27 -29.30
C SER A 16 45.82 -40.83 -28.81
N GLY A 17 46.29 -39.91 -29.65
CA GLY A 17 46.72 -38.57 -29.24
C GLY A 17 45.72 -37.42 -29.42
N CYS A 18 44.42 -37.67 -29.66
CA CYS A 18 43.48 -36.60 -30.01
C CYS A 18 42.06 -36.78 -29.44
N LYS A 19 41.92 -37.18 -28.18
CA LYS A 19 40.61 -37.18 -27.49
C LYS A 19 40.50 -36.30 -26.24
N ASP A 20 41.61 -35.75 -25.73
CA ASP A 20 41.59 -34.94 -24.49
C ASP A 20 41.52 -33.42 -24.70
N MET A 21 41.42 -32.92 -25.93
CA MET A 21 41.41 -31.47 -26.22
C MET A 21 40.01 -30.88 -26.52
N LEU A 22 38.93 -31.68 -26.49
CA LEU A 22 37.58 -31.21 -26.86
C LEU A 22 36.49 -31.68 -25.89
N ARG A 23 36.59 -31.31 -24.61
CA ARG A 23 35.41 -31.07 -23.76
C ARG A 23 35.78 -30.38 -22.44
N LYS A 24 36.33 -29.17 -22.50
CA LYS A 24 35.92 -28.21 -21.47
C LYS A 24 34.49 -27.82 -21.85
N GLU A 25 33.51 -28.40 -21.16
CA GLU A 25 32.16 -27.84 -21.20
C GLU A 25 32.30 -26.34 -20.94
N PRO A 26 31.69 -25.47 -21.77
CA PRO A 26 31.71 -24.04 -21.49
C PRO A 26 31.25 -23.86 -20.04
N PRO A 27 31.93 -23.00 -19.25
CA PRO A 27 31.50 -22.76 -17.87
C PRO A 27 29.99 -22.48 -17.90
N PRO A 28 29.22 -23.07 -16.98
CA PRO A 28 27.77 -22.88 -16.96
C PRO A 28 27.50 -21.38 -17.08
N PRO A 29 26.60 -20.97 -17.98
CA PRO A 29 26.31 -19.56 -18.17
C PRO A 29 26.03 -18.96 -16.79
N PRO A 30 26.59 -17.78 -16.47
CA PRO A 30 26.34 -17.15 -15.20
C PRO A 30 24.83 -17.09 -15.00
N PRO A 31 24.35 -17.48 -13.81
CA PRO A 31 22.92 -17.62 -13.59
C PRO A 31 22.22 -16.31 -13.95
N THR A 32 21.23 -16.41 -14.83
CA THR A 32 20.49 -15.26 -15.33
C THR A 32 19.43 -14.87 -14.30
N GLY A 33 19.67 -13.77 -13.58
CA GLY A 33 18.71 -13.18 -12.63
C GLY A 33 19.16 -13.26 -11.17
N PRO A 34 18.39 -12.63 -10.25
CA PRO A 34 18.70 -12.56 -8.84
C PRO A 34 19.03 -13.93 -8.22
N GLN A 35 20.21 -14.02 -7.62
CA GLN A 35 20.72 -15.22 -6.92
C GLN A 35 20.52 -15.14 -5.41
N SER A 36 20.19 -13.95 -4.89
CA SER A 36 20.14 -13.66 -3.47
C SER A 36 18.89 -12.87 -3.09
N LYS A 37 18.60 -12.86 -1.79
CA LYS A 37 17.51 -12.07 -1.21
C LYS A 37 17.74 -10.58 -1.47
N GLU A 38 18.99 -10.14 -1.34
CA GLU A 38 19.44 -8.76 -1.51
C GLU A 38 19.22 -8.27 -2.94
N GLU A 39 19.46 -9.11 -3.94
CA GLU A 39 19.22 -8.78 -5.35
C GLU A 39 17.72 -8.70 -5.66
N VAL A 40 16.90 -9.59 -5.10
CA VAL A 40 15.44 -9.49 -5.24
C VAL A 40 14.93 -8.22 -4.56
N LEU A 41 15.39 -7.90 -3.36
CA LEU A 41 15.04 -6.65 -2.68
C LEU A 41 15.47 -5.43 -3.50
N ALA A 42 16.67 -5.43 -4.08
CA ALA A 42 17.13 -4.35 -4.94
C ALA A 42 16.23 -4.15 -6.18
N ALA A 43 15.72 -5.23 -6.76
CA ALA A 43 14.78 -5.18 -7.87
C ALA A 43 13.39 -4.67 -7.46
N VAL A 44 12.92 -5.03 -6.26
CA VAL A 44 11.55 -4.73 -5.80
C VAL A 44 11.43 -3.40 -5.04
N ASN A 45 12.51 -2.95 -4.41
CA ASN A 45 12.56 -1.71 -3.65
C ASN A 45 12.09 -0.46 -4.43
N PRO A 46 12.46 -0.28 -5.71
CA PRO A 46 11.96 0.83 -6.52
C PRO A 46 10.44 0.78 -6.72
N ILE A 47 9.83 -0.40 -6.74
CA ILE A 47 8.39 -0.57 -6.97
C ILE A 47 7.59 0.04 -5.80
N ILE A 48 8.02 -0.18 -4.55
CA ILE A 48 7.34 0.37 -3.37
C ILE A 48 7.85 1.76 -2.95
N ALA A 49 8.81 2.33 -3.68
CA ALA A 49 9.37 3.65 -3.37
C ALA A 49 8.29 4.75 -3.21
N PRO A 50 7.18 4.76 -3.98
CA PRO A 50 6.10 5.72 -3.78
C PRO A 50 5.52 5.71 -2.35
N LEU A 51 5.46 4.56 -1.68
CA LEU A 51 4.95 4.48 -0.30
C LEU A 51 5.86 5.26 0.66
N ARG A 52 7.18 5.10 0.50
CA ARG A 52 8.22 5.77 1.32
C ARG A 52 8.23 7.27 1.08
N THR A 53 8.10 7.70 -0.17
CA THR A 53 8.09 9.13 -0.50
C THR A 53 6.82 9.79 0.04
N THR A 54 5.65 9.19 -0.17
CA THR A 54 4.38 9.75 0.32
C THR A 54 4.33 9.81 1.85
N ILE A 55 4.83 8.80 2.58
CA ILE A 55 4.86 8.88 4.05
C ILE A 55 5.75 10.04 4.53
N SER A 56 6.89 10.25 3.87
CA SER A 56 7.88 11.30 4.18
C SER A 56 7.45 12.72 3.77
N GLY A 57 6.22 12.91 3.30
CA GLY A 57 5.69 14.23 2.90
C GLY A 57 5.76 14.51 1.40
N GLY A 58 6.13 13.51 0.58
CA GLY A 58 6.03 13.58 -0.86
C GLY A 58 4.57 13.60 -1.38
N PRO A 59 4.40 13.62 -2.72
CA PRO A 59 3.09 13.70 -3.34
C PRO A 59 2.21 12.50 -2.98
N VAL A 60 0.89 12.71 -3.05
CA VAL A 60 -0.10 11.64 -2.91
C VAL A 60 0.00 10.73 -4.13
N ILE A 61 0.02 9.41 -3.89
CA ILE A 61 0.04 8.39 -4.94
C ILE A 61 -1.22 8.51 -5.80
N SER A 62 -1.04 8.74 -7.09
CA SER A 62 -2.10 8.74 -8.09
C SER A 62 -2.62 7.32 -8.36
N GLU A 63 -3.81 7.19 -8.96
CA GLU A 63 -4.33 5.86 -9.34
C GLU A 63 -3.44 5.18 -10.38
N THR A 64 -2.81 5.94 -11.28
CA THR A 64 -1.86 5.41 -12.26
C THR A 64 -0.61 4.85 -11.57
N GLU A 65 -0.02 5.59 -10.63
CA GLU A 65 1.15 5.12 -9.87
C GLU A 65 0.80 3.88 -9.03
N ARG A 66 -0.38 3.88 -8.38
CA ARG A 66 -0.89 2.71 -7.65
C ARG A 66 -1.01 1.50 -8.57
N TYR A 67 -1.59 1.67 -9.76
CA TYR A 67 -1.73 0.59 -10.74
C TYR A 67 -0.37 0.04 -11.19
N THR A 68 0.58 0.93 -11.53
CA THR A 68 1.94 0.54 -11.93
C THR A 68 2.66 -0.20 -10.82
N MET A 69 2.56 0.28 -9.57
CA MET A 69 3.15 -0.38 -8.40
C MET A 69 2.57 -1.79 -8.20
N MET A 70 1.24 -1.92 -8.23
CA MET A 70 0.58 -3.22 -8.02
C MET A 70 0.90 -4.21 -9.15
N THR A 71 1.04 -3.73 -10.38
CA THR A 71 1.43 -4.56 -11.53
C THR A 71 2.88 -5.02 -11.40
N GLY A 72 3.81 -4.09 -11.09
CA GLY A 72 5.21 -4.43 -10.89
C GLY A 72 5.43 -5.42 -9.75
N LEU A 73 4.67 -5.30 -8.66
CA LEU A 73 4.70 -6.28 -7.57
C LEU A 73 4.21 -7.66 -8.00
N ARG A 74 3.11 -7.73 -8.77
CA ARG A 74 2.62 -9.02 -9.33
C ARG A 74 3.68 -9.67 -10.21
N ASP A 75 4.31 -8.90 -11.10
CA ASP A 75 5.34 -9.39 -12.00
C ASP A 75 6.55 -9.92 -11.21
N ALA A 76 6.99 -9.18 -10.19
CA ALA A 76 8.07 -9.62 -9.30
C ALA A 76 7.69 -10.91 -8.54
N ILE A 77 6.46 -11.04 -8.05
CA ILE A 77 5.97 -12.25 -7.38
C ILE A 77 5.95 -13.43 -8.34
N MET A 78 5.49 -13.24 -9.59
CA MET A 78 5.52 -14.30 -10.61
C MET A 78 6.95 -14.74 -10.92
N GLN A 79 7.90 -13.80 -10.93
CA GLN A 79 9.28 -14.09 -11.29
C GLN A 79 10.08 -14.73 -10.13
N TYR A 80 9.88 -14.28 -8.90
CA TYR A 80 10.73 -14.65 -7.76
C TYR A 80 9.97 -15.34 -6.61
N GLY A 81 8.65 -15.35 -6.61
CA GLY A 81 7.83 -15.83 -5.48
C GLY A 81 7.93 -17.32 -5.20
N SER A 82 8.40 -18.11 -6.18
CA SER A 82 8.63 -19.55 -6.01
C SER A 82 9.98 -19.88 -5.35
N THR A 83 10.91 -18.92 -5.29
CA THR A 83 12.25 -19.13 -4.71
C THR A 83 12.24 -18.84 -3.21
N GLU A 84 13.09 -19.54 -2.46
CA GLU A 84 13.17 -19.33 -1.00
C GLU A 84 13.63 -17.92 -0.64
N PHE A 85 14.66 -17.41 -1.34
CA PHE A 85 15.16 -16.06 -1.14
C PHE A 85 14.14 -15.00 -1.57
N GLY A 86 13.34 -15.24 -2.61
CA GLY A 86 12.26 -14.36 -3.03
C GLY A 86 11.15 -14.28 -1.96
N ARG A 87 10.73 -15.43 -1.42
CA ARG A 87 9.76 -15.46 -0.29
C ARG A 87 10.29 -14.73 0.95
N GLN A 88 11.58 -14.79 1.22
CA GLN A 88 12.18 -14.01 2.31
C GLN A 88 12.19 -12.52 2.00
N ALA A 89 12.56 -12.11 0.79
CA ALA A 89 12.51 -10.72 0.35
C ALA A 89 11.10 -10.12 0.45
N PHE A 90 10.07 -10.85 -0.01
CA PHE A 90 8.68 -10.38 0.06
C PHE A 90 8.13 -10.31 1.49
N ARG A 91 8.59 -11.18 2.41
CA ARG A 91 8.25 -11.08 3.84
C ARG A 91 8.82 -9.81 4.46
N ASP A 92 10.10 -9.51 4.22
CA ASP A 92 10.73 -8.28 4.69
C ASP A 92 10.01 -7.04 4.16
N LEU A 93 9.69 -7.05 2.86
CA LEU A 93 8.92 -5.99 2.21
C LEU A 93 7.55 -5.81 2.86
N ALA A 94 6.85 -6.90 3.17
CA ALA A 94 5.54 -6.83 3.82
C ALA A 94 5.63 -6.23 5.23
N TYR A 95 6.68 -6.53 6.00
CA TYR A 95 6.88 -5.92 7.31
C TYR A 95 7.15 -4.42 7.21
N GLU A 96 7.92 -4.00 6.22
CA GLU A 96 8.14 -2.58 5.95
C GLU A 96 6.83 -1.87 5.59
N VAL A 97 6.04 -2.43 4.68
CA VAL A 97 4.74 -1.87 4.27
C VAL A 97 3.78 -1.80 5.45
N GLN A 98 3.80 -2.80 6.34
CA GLN A 98 3.03 -2.76 7.59
C GLN A 98 3.43 -1.60 8.49
N ASP A 99 4.72 -1.30 8.58
CA ASP A 99 5.20 -0.17 9.38
C ASP A 99 4.79 1.18 8.75
N ILE A 100 4.91 1.31 7.43
CA ILE A 100 4.41 2.48 6.70
C ILE A 100 2.91 2.67 6.93
N ALA A 101 2.11 1.60 6.92
CA ALA A 101 0.68 1.69 7.19
C ALA A 101 0.36 2.20 8.60
N LYS A 102 1.12 1.75 9.61
CA LYS A 102 0.98 2.24 10.99
C LYS A 102 1.30 3.73 11.07
N GLN A 103 2.42 4.14 10.48
CA GLN A 103 2.82 5.55 10.43
C GLN A 103 1.77 6.38 9.71
N ALA A 104 1.30 5.93 8.53
CA ALA A 104 0.27 6.59 7.74
C ALA A 104 -1.04 6.75 8.51
N SER A 105 -1.45 5.73 9.27
CA SER A 105 -2.63 5.81 10.12
C SER A 105 -2.46 6.79 11.28
N ALA A 106 -1.25 6.94 11.81
CA ALA A 106 -0.98 7.87 12.91
C ALA A 106 -1.06 9.33 12.46
N ILE A 107 -0.70 9.62 11.20
CA ILE A 107 -0.78 10.95 10.58
C ILE A 107 -2.02 11.12 9.68
N GLU A 108 -3.04 10.28 9.86
CA GLU A 108 -4.34 10.36 9.17
C GLU A 108 -4.29 10.30 7.63
N LYS A 109 -3.23 9.72 7.05
CA LYS A 109 -3.12 9.46 5.60
C LYS A 109 -3.87 8.18 5.22
N TYR A 110 -5.19 8.17 5.42
CA TYR A 110 -6.03 6.97 5.27
C TYR A 110 -5.99 6.34 3.87
N ARG A 111 -5.86 7.13 2.80
CA ARG A 111 -5.68 6.58 1.45
C ARG A 111 -4.38 5.76 1.33
N LEU A 112 -3.29 6.22 1.94
CA LEU A 112 -2.02 5.48 1.95
C LEU A 112 -2.15 4.19 2.77
N VAL A 113 -2.90 4.20 3.87
CA VAL A 113 -3.20 2.99 4.65
C VAL A 113 -3.86 1.93 3.78
N LEU A 114 -4.90 2.28 3.01
CA LEU A 114 -5.57 1.33 2.10
C LEU A 114 -4.63 0.77 1.04
N ILE A 115 -3.78 1.61 0.44
CA ILE A 115 -2.78 1.15 -0.53
C ILE A 115 -1.82 0.15 0.12
N CYS A 116 -1.39 0.39 1.35
CA CYS A 116 -0.52 -0.55 2.07
C CYS A 116 -1.24 -1.87 2.35
N VAL A 117 -2.54 -1.84 2.67
CA VAL A 117 -3.37 -3.06 2.83
C VAL A 117 -3.35 -3.87 1.53
N ASP A 118 -3.66 -3.25 0.39
CA ASP A 118 -3.65 -3.92 -0.92
C ASP A 118 -2.31 -4.57 -1.23
N VAL A 119 -1.21 -3.87 -0.96
CA VAL A 119 0.15 -4.38 -1.18
C VAL A 119 0.44 -5.59 -0.30
N THR A 120 0.06 -5.54 0.99
CA THR A 120 0.29 -6.68 1.89
C THR A 120 -0.58 -7.90 1.57
N GLU A 121 -1.82 -7.69 1.13
CA GLU A 121 -2.69 -8.75 0.64
C GLU A 121 -2.09 -9.41 -0.61
N LEU A 122 -1.55 -8.61 -1.53
CA LEU A 122 -0.85 -9.11 -2.70
C LEU A 122 0.39 -9.96 -2.33
N LEU A 123 1.15 -9.55 -1.31
CA LEU A 123 2.29 -10.31 -0.78
C LEU A 123 1.86 -11.55 0.02
N SER A 124 0.56 -11.82 0.17
CA SER A 124 -0.01 -12.94 0.92
C SER A 124 0.42 -12.98 2.39
N VAL A 125 0.63 -11.80 3.00
CA VAL A 125 0.97 -11.67 4.42
C VAL A 125 -0.26 -11.17 5.18
N GLU A 126 -0.88 -12.08 5.92
CA GLU A 126 -2.03 -11.75 6.76
C GLU A 126 -1.60 -10.92 7.98
N SER A 127 -2.34 -9.83 8.25
CA SER A 127 -2.14 -9.01 9.43
C SER A 127 -3.47 -8.51 9.97
N HIS A 128 -3.87 -9.01 11.14
CA HIS A 128 -5.06 -8.51 11.85
C HIS A 128 -4.95 -7.02 12.18
N LEU A 129 -3.74 -6.53 12.40
CA LEU A 129 -3.50 -5.11 12.61
C LEU A 129 -3.87 -4.32 11.35
N LEU A 130 -3.36 -4.73 10.18
CA LEU A 130 -3.69 -4.04 8.92
C LEU A 130 -5.17 -4.12 8.58
N LYS A 131 -5.82 -5.26 8.81
CA LYS A 131 -7.26 -5.38 8.61
C LYS A 131 -8.04 -4.36 9.42
N ARG A 132 -7.68 -4.14 10.69
CA ARG A 132 -8.29 -3.10 11.54
C ARG A 132 -7.98 -1.69 11.04
N LEU A 133 -6.73 -1.43 10.63
CA LEU A 133 -6.34 -0.13 10.07
C LEU A 133 -7.08 0.18 8.76
N GLY A 134 -7.25 -0.81 7.88
CA GLY A 134 -8.01 -0.70 6.64
C GLY A 134 -9.47 -0.37 6.89
N GLN A 135 -10.14 -1.12 7.79
CA GLN A 135 -11.52 -0.84 8.18
C GLN A 135 -11.70 0.58 8.75
N LYS A 136 -10.76 1.02 9.62
CA LYS A 136 -10.77 2.39 10.12
C LYS A 136 -10.56 3.40 8.99
N ALA A 137 -9.62 3.15 8.08
CA ALA A 137 -9.31 4.04 6.97
C ALA A 137 -10.50 4.20 6.01
N ASP A 138 -11.20 3.12 5.67
CA ASP A 138 -12.42 3.16 4.85
C ASP A 138 -13.50 4.05 5.48
N VAL A 139 -13.74 3.87 6.78
CA VAL A 139 -14.71 4.68 7.54
C VAL A 139 -14.29 6.13 7.60
N MET A 140 -13.00 6.42 7.79
CA MET A 140 -12.50 7.79 7.89
C MET A 140 -12.49 8.53 6.54
N LEU A 141 -12.26 7.84 5.43
CA LEU A 141 -12.39 8.43 4.08
C LEU A 141 -13.85 8.75 3.72
N ASP A 142 -14.81 8.07 4.35
CA ASP A 142 -16.24 8.34 4.20
C ASP A 142 -16.72 9.52 5.05
N LYS A 143 -15.91 9.99 6.00
CA LYS A 143 -16.29 11.08 6.89
C LYS A 143 -16.50 12.36 6.06
N PRO A 144 -17.73 12.93 6.05
CA PRO A 144 -17.97 14.16 5.32
C PRO A 144 -17.26 15.34 6.00
N LYS A 145 -16.88 16.35 5.21
CA LYS A 145 -16.37 17.61 5.75
C LYS A 145 -17.53 18.52 6.08
N VAL A 146 -17.53 19.06 7.29
CA VAL A 146 -18.59 19.93 7.80
C VAL A 146 -18.06 21.35 7.95
N GLN A 147 -18.87 22.33 7.60
CA GLN A 147 -18.63 23.75 7.88
C GLN A 147 -19.86 24.34 8.54
N VAL A 148 -19.67 25.02 9.67
CA VAL A 148 -20.72 25.77 10.34
C VAL A 148 -20.73 27.19 9.78
N LYS A 149 -21.86 27.61 9.21
CA LYS A 149 -22.04 28.91 8.56
C LYS A 149 -22.66 29.97 9.45
N GLY A 150 -23.27 29.56 10.56
CA GLY A 150 -23.89 30.49 11.49
C GLY A 150 -24.91 29.83 12.40
N PHE A 151 -25.49 30.65 13.25
CA PHE A 151 -26.45 30.28 14.26
C PHE A 151 -27.63 31.25 14.23
N ILE A 152 -28.81 30.75 14.55
CA ILE A 152 -29.98 31.60 14.82
C ILE A 152 -30.70 31.11 16.07
N ASP A 153 -30.93 32.03 16.98
CA ASP A 153 -31.67 31.76 18.21
C ASP A 153 -33.16 32.01 17.97
N ASP A 154 -33.96 30.95 18.09
CA ASP A 154 -35.42 31.01 18.12
C ASP A 154 -35.86 31.25 19.57
N ILE A 155 -36.13 32.52 19.89
CA ILE A 155 -36.49 32.97 21.23
C ILE A 155 -37.81 32.35 21.69
N GLU A 156 -38.75 32.12 20.76
CA GLU A 156 -40.07 31.56 21.07
C GLU A 156 -39.95 30.09 21.47
N LYS A 157 -39.15 29.32 20.73
CA LYS A 157 -38.92 27.89 21.00
C LYS A 157 -37.79 27.62 21.97
N LYS A 158 -37.03 28.65 22.36
CA LYS A 158 -35.80 28.57 23.17
C LYS A 158 -34.81 27.56 22.59
N GLN A 159 -34.62 27.60 21.28
CA GLN A 159 -33.74 26.69 20.54
C GLN A 159 -32.79 27.45 19.64
N THR A 160 -31.55 26.99 19.55
CA THR A 160 -30.57 27.51 18.60
C THR A 160 -30.49 26.56 17.41
N TYR A 161 -30.66 27.11 16.21
CA TYR A 161 -30.44 26.39 14.96
C TYR A 161 -29.05 26.70 14.45
N ILE A 162 -28.42 25.69 13.87
CA ILE A 162 -27.13 25.77 13.19
C ILE A 162 -27.33 25.63 11.70
N PHE A 163 -26.71 26.53 10.94
CA PHE A 163 -26.63 26.41 9.48
C PHE A 163 -25.33 25.71 9.13
N ILE A 164 -25.42 24.60 8.41
CA ILE A 164 -24.26 23.76 8.09
C ILE A 164 -24.19 23.46 6.60
N GLU A 165 -22.95 23.45 6.10
CA GLU A 165 -22.60 22.92 4.79
C GLU A 165 -21.84 21.60 4.98
N ILE A 166 -22.35 20.55 4.34
CA ILE A 166 -21.77 19.21 4.33
C ILE A 166 -21.21 18.94 2.95
N ILE A 167 -19.93 18.63 2.87
CA ILE A 167 -19.22 18.29 1.64
C ILE A 167 -18.93 16.80 1.67
N ASN A 168 -19.60 16.06 0.78
CA ASN A 168 -19.35 14.63 0.59
C ASN A 168 -18.26 14.44 -0.47
N HIS A 169 -17.07 14.05 -0.04
CA HIS A 169 -15.92 13.89 -0.94
C HIS A 169 -16.09 12.76 -1.97
N ARG A 170 -16.88 11.71 -1.67
CA ARG A 170 -17.15 10.62 -2.62
C ARG A 170 -18.17 11.03 -3.69
N LYS A 171 -19.24 11.70 -3.29
CA LYS A 171 -20.34 12.09 -4.21
C LYS A 171 -20.07 13.42 -4.93
N GLY A 172 -19.12 14.23 -4.44
CA GLY A 172 -18.91 15.59 -4.93
C GLY A 172 -20.10 16.52 -4.65
N THR A 173 -20.97 16.14 -3.72
CA THR A 173 -22.18 16.92 -3.39
C THR A 173 -21.91 17.87 -2.24
N LEU A 174 -22.51 19.06 -2.35
CA LEU A 174 -22.59 20.04 -1.28
C LEU A 174 -24.05 20.13 -0.84
N GLU A 175 -24.30 19.84 0.42
CA GLU A 175 -25.63 19.89 1.02
C GLU A 175 -25.66 20.99 2.08
N ARG A 176 -26.68 21.85 2.00
CA ARG A 176 -26.96 22.87 3.00
C ARG A 176 -28.16 22.43 3.81
N MET A 177 -28.05 22.51 5.13
CA MET A 177 -29.16 22.19 6.01
C MET A 177 -29.11 22.99 7.30
N GLU A 178 -30.26 22.99 7.96
CA GLU A 178 -30.44 23.50 9.31
C GLU A 178 -30.50 22.29 10.25
N ALA A 179 -29.84 22.41 11.39
CA ALA A 179 -29.87 21.39 12.43
C ALA A 179 -29.91 22.03 13.82
N ARG A 180 -30.12 21.22 14.84
CA ARG A 180 -30.14 21.61 16.26
C ARG A 180 -29.36 20.59 17.07
N GLU A 181 -29.10 20.91 18.34
CA GLU A 181 -28.52 19.95 19.27
C GLU A 181 -29.39 18.68 19.35
N GLY A 182 -28.75 17.52 19.24
CA GLY A 182 -29.38 16.21 19.21
C GLY A 182 -29.76 15.71 17.82
N ASP A 183 -29.78 16.56 16.78
CA ASP A 183 -30.14 16.14 15.43
C ASP A 183 -29.09 15.21 14.81
N GLU A 184 -29.58 14.25 14.02
CA GLU A 184 -28.78 13.27 13.29
C GLU A 184 -29.04 13.33 11.79
N PHE A 185 -27.96 13.37 11.00
CA PHE A 185 -28.02 13.43 9.54
C PHE A 185 -26.67 13.04 8.94
N ASN A 186 -26.66 12.42 7.76
CA ASN A 186 -25.43 12.11 7.01
C ASN A 186 -24.33 11.43 7.87
N ASP A 187 -24.72 10.47 8.72
CA ASP A 187 -23.86 9.76 9.69
C ASP A 187 -23.19 10.67 10.73
N LEU A 188 -23.76 11.84 11.00
CA LEU A 188 -23.32 12.79 12.00
C LEU A 188 -24.42 13.04 13.02
N ARG A 189 -24.02 13.32 14.25
CA ARG A 189 -24.89 13.85 15.30
C ARG A 189 -24.35 15.16 15.80
N VAL A 190 -25.23 16.14 15.97
CA VAL A 190 -24.92 17.39 16.66
C VAL A 190 -24.99 17.13 18.16
N VAL A 191 -23.85 17.15 18.84
CA VAL A 191 -23.79 16.82 20.27
C VAL A 191 -24.15 18.04 21.10
N ARG A 192 -23.51 19.18 20.83
CA ARG A 192 -23.74 20.46 21.53
C ARG A 192 -23.09 21.62 20.80
N ILE A 193 -23.60 22.82 21.05
CA ILE A 193 -23.04 24.10 20.64
C ILE A 193 -22.09 24.59 21.74
N LEU A 194 -20.94 25.11 21.33
CA LEU A 194 -19.84 25.52 22.20
C LEU A 194 -19.60 27.03 22.14
N GLY A 195 -19.11 27.58 23.24
CA GLY A 195 -18.48 28.91 23.27
C GLY A 195 -19.39 30.08 22.91
N ARG A 196 -20.70 30.03 23.22
CA ARG A 196 -21.70 31.02 22.79
C ARG A 196 -21.75 31.17 21.26
N ASN A 197 -22.10 30.08 20.58
CA ASN A 197 -22.26 30.05 19.13
C ASN A 197 -20.93 30.29 18.38
N GLN A 198 -19.83 29.74 18.90
CA GLN A 198 -18.50 29.82 18.27
C GLN A 198 -18.07 28.52 17.59
N ALA A 199 -18.52 27.38 18.11
CA ALA A 199 -18.21 26.08 17.53
C ALA A 199 -19.33 25.08 17.79
N VAL A 200 -19.30 23.97 17.07
CA VAL A 200 -20.24 22.87 17.26
C VAL A 200 -19.46 21.57 17.41
N LEU A 201 -19.82 20.78 18.43
CA LEU A 201 -19.29 19.44 18.64
C LEU A 201 -20.14 18.43 17.87
N PHE A 202 -19.52 17.70 16.95
CA PHE A 202 -20.14 16.62 16.20
C PHE A 202 -19.63 15.25 16.67
N GLU A 203 -20.49 14.25 16.59
CA GLU A 203 -20.12 12.84 16.67
C GLU A 203 -20.25 12.19 15.28
N TYR A 204 -19.26 11.39 14.88
CA TYR A 204 -19.36 10.59 13.65
C TYR A 204 -19.93 9.20 13.96
N LEU A 205 -21.16 8.94 13.52
CA LEU A 205 -21.94 7.76 13.90
C LEU A 205 -21.38 6.44 13.35
N LYS A 206 -20.64 6.47 12.23
CA LYS A 206 -19.95 5.27 11.73
C LYS A 206 -18.76 4.84 12.61
N LEU A 207 -18.25 5.74 13.46
CA LEU A 207 -17.20 5.43 14.42
C LEU A 207 -17.59 5.98 15.80
N PRO A 208 -18.43 5.23 16.56
CA PRO A 208 -18.93 5.69 17.85
C PRO A 208 -17.82 6.17 18.78
N GLY A 209 -18.03 7.32 19.42
CA GLY A 209 -17.02 7.97 20.26
C GLY A 209 -16.00 8.82 19.52
N LEU A 210 -16.06 8.91 18.18
CA LEU A 210 -15.29 9.91 17.43
C LEU A 210 -16.01 11.25 17.46
N PHE A 211 -15.54 12.14 18.33
CA PHE A 211 -16.00 13.51 18.40
C PHE A 211 -15.04 14.46 17.69
N PHE A 212 -15.58 15.50 17.06
CA PHE A 212 -14.77 16.55 16.45
C PHE A 212 -15.49 17.90 16.52
N GLU A 213 -14.70 18.95 16.76
CA GLU A 213 -15.18 20.32 16.84
C GLU A 213 -15.06 21.00 15.48
N VAL A 214 -16.07 21.79 15.14
CA VAL A 214 -16.07 22.62 13.94
C VAL A 214 -16.34 24.05 14.38
N GLU A 215 -15.34 24.91 14.21
CA GLU A 215 -15.47 26.34 14.42
C GLU A 215 -16.41 26.95 13.37
N ALA A 216 -17.19 27.93 13.80
CA ALA A 216 -18.02 28.71 12.91
C ALA A 216 -17.19 29.77 12.17
N PHE A 217 -17.49 29.95 10.89
CA PHE A 217 -16.86 30.94 10.02
C PHE A 217 -17.62 32.27 10.02
#